data_AF-A0A2V8J3I5-F1
#
_entry.id   AF-A0A2V8J3I5-F1
#
_cell.length_a   1.000
_cell.length_b   1.000
_cell.length_c   1.000
_cell.angle_alpha   90.00
_cell.angle_beta   90.00
_cell.angle_gamma   90.00
#
_symmetry.space_group_name_H-M   'P 1'
#
loop_
_entity.id
_entity.type
_entity.pdbx_description
1 polymer ?
#
loop_
_entity_poly.entity_id
_entity_poly.type
_entity_poly.pdbx_seq_one_letter_code
_entity_poly.pdbx_strand_id
1 'polypeptide(L)'
;MVKQTSNFRLEPGRSTAIIRRLEPGTKVEILERATLPRPGSSSSYDVWLKVRPSPAEIGWVLSGGVEFDIPNDIAQYSEEYTYAAVKIINRVQDPIAGEINWYVVGERRPGHDPYVDFQGIRVFTWNMKKHRYETAFRVKGLRGVYPLVIGQDGVNPTFRVYELEEDGNSKTPHDFVMFGVIVRPKKALPS
;
A
#
# COMPACT_ATOMS: atom_id res chain seq x y z
N MET A 1 -4.27 2.86 9.50
CA MET A 1 -4.83 3.54 10.68
C MET A 1 -3.78 4.46 11.28
N VAL A 2 -4.18 5.56 11.90
CA VAL A 2 -3.28 6.40 12.69
C VAL A 2 -3.03 5.72 14.04
N LYS A 3 -1.77 5.43 14.39
CA LYS A 3 -1.42 4.67 15.62
C LYS A 3 -1.11 5.55 16.83
N GLN A 4 -0.83 6.82 16.59
CA GLN A 4 -0.54 7.82 17.61
C GLN A 4 -1.04 9.18 17.14
N THR A 5 -1.33 10.09 18.06
CA THR A 5 -1.78 11.44 17.72
C THR A 5 -0.83 12.07 16.70
N SER A 6 -1.36 12.42 15.53
CA SER A 6 -0.55 12.83 14.38
C SER A 6 -0.98 14.21 13.87
N ASN A 7 -0.01 15.10 13.68
CA ASN A 7 -0.27 16.43 13.10
C ASN A 7 -0.70 16.29 11.63
N PHE A 8 -1.89 16.80 11.31
CA PHE A 8 -2.48 16.81 9.98
C PHE A 8 -2.27 18.19 9.35
N ARG A 9 -1.64 18.22 8.18
CA ARG A 9 -1.13 19.45 7.54
C ARG A 9 -1.71 19.62 6.14
N LEU A 10 -1.78 20.86 5.67
CA LEU A 10 -2.21 21.14 4.29
C LEU A 10 -1.15 20.72 3.27
N GLU A 11 0.12 20.89 3.63
CA GLU A 11 1.30 20.59 2.82
C GLU A 11 2.28 19.71 3.62
N PRO A 12 3.05 18.83 2.95
CA PRO A 12 4.05 18.02 3.62
C PRO A 12 5.21 18.89 4.10
N GLY A 13 5.69 18.64 5.32
CA GLY A 13 6.84 19.34 5.89
C GLY A 13 6.70 19.62 7.38
N ARG A 14 7.81 19.61 8.13
CA ARG A 14 7.75 19.79 9.59
C ARG A 14 7.41 21.23 10.00
N SER A 15 7.71 22.21 9.14
CA SER A 15 7.49 23.65 9.33
C SER A 15 6.18 24.16 8.73
N THR A 16 5.40 23.33 8.04
CA THR A 16 4.13 23.77 7.42
C THR A 16 3.03 23.99 8.46
N ALA A 17 1.91 24.58 8.06
CA ALA A 17 0.78 24.80 8.97
C ALA A 17 0.12 23.46 9.38
N ILE A 18 -0.15 23.32 10.68
CA ILE A 18 -0.94 22.21 11.22
C ILE A 18 -2.42 22.64 11.19
N ILE A 19 -3.25 21.90 10.46
CA ILE A 19 -4.70 22.14 10.40
C ILE A 19 -5.35 21.66 11.70
N ARG A 20 -5.07 20.40 12.07
CA ARG A 20 -5.54 19.76 13.29
C ARG A 20 -4.70 18.52 13.59
N ARG A 21 -5.07 17.77 14.63
CA ARG A 21 -4.49 16.45 14.92
C ARG A 21 -5.49 15.35 14.55
N LEU A 22 -4.96 14.23 14.06
CA LEU A 22 -5.70 12.98 13.95
C LEU A 22 -5.42 12.14 15.20
N GLU A 23 -6.48 11.65 15.83
CA GLU A 23 -6.36 10.81 17.01
C GLU A 23 -5.97 9.37 16.64
N PRO A 24 -5.34 8.64 17.57
CA PRO A 24 -5.12 7.20 17.42
C PRO A 24 -6.43 6.49 17.07
N GLY A 25 -6.36 5.48 16.21
CA GLY A 25 -7.55 4.78 15.72
C GLY A 25 -8.19 5.40 14.46
N THR A 26 -7.82 6.62 14.08
CA THR A 26 -8.39 7.27 12.89
C THR A 26 -8.06 6.44 11.64
N LYS A 27 -9.11 5.96 10.94
CA LYS A 27 -8.95 5.30 9.64
C LYS A 27 -8.62 6.34 8.58
N VAL A 28 -7.65 6.01 7.73
CA VAL A 28 -7.18 6.90 6.67
C VAL A 28 -6.95 6.10 5.40
N GLU A 29 -7.34 6.66 4.27
CA GLU A 29 -6.90 6.19 2.96
C GLU A 29 -5.63 6.92 2.56
N ILE A 30 -4.59 6.20 2.12
CA ILE A 30 -3.36 6.80 1.59
C ILE A 30 -3.56 7.09 0.10
N LEU A 31 -3.33 8.34 -0.28
CA LEU A 31 -3.52 8.83 -1.65
C LEU A 31 -2.18 9.01 -2.37
N GLU A 32 -1.21 9.64 -1.71
CA GLU A 32 0.09 10.01 -2.28
C GLU A 32 1.19 9.89 -1.22
N ARG A 33 2.46 9.86 -1.66
CA ARG A 33 3.64 10.00 -0.80
C ARG A 33 4.56 11.11 -1.28
N ALA A 34 5.29 11.70 -0.35
CA ALA A 34 6.39 12.61 -0.62
C ALA A 34 7.53 12.32 0.35
N THR A 35 8.77 12.41 -0.12
CA THR A 35 9.95 12.34 0.75
C THR A 35 10.62 13.70 0.75
N LEU A 36 10.78 14.30 1.93
CA LEU A 36 11.38 15.62 2.08
C LEU A 36 12.59 15.56 3.02
N PRO A 37 13.63 16.37 2.80
CA PRO A 37 14.71 16.52 3.77
C PRO A 37 14.17 16.91 5.15
N ARG A 38 14.69 16.29 6.20
CA ARG A 38 14.34 16.67 7.57
C ARG A 38 15.04 18.00 7.92
N PRO A 39 14.31 19.05 8.30
CA PRO A 39 14.93 20.31 8.72
C PRO A 39 15.95 20.08 9.85
N GLY A 40 17.13 20.67 9.71
CA GLY A 40 18.23 20.52 10.68
C GLY A 40 19.02 19.21 10.56
N SER A 41 18.79 18.38 9.55
CA SER A 41 19.59 17.20 9.25
C SER A 41 20.11 17.23 7.82
N SER A 42 21.38 16.86 7.62
CA SER A 42 22.02 16.76 6.31
C SER A 42 21.82 15.40 5.64
N SER A 43 21.34 14.39 6.36
CA SER A 43 21.26 13.00 5.88
C SER A 43 19.92 12.32 6.15
N SER A 44 19.04 12.92 6.96
CA SER A 44 17.73 12.34 7.27
C SER A 44 16.64 12.92 6.40
N TYR A 45 15.71 12.06 6.01
CA TYR A 45 14.51 12.41 5.26
C TYR A 45 13.28 11.99 6.04
N ASP A 46 12.19 12.73 5.84
CA ASP A 46 10.87 12.38 6.34
C ASP A 46 9.99 11.92 5.18
N VAL A 47 9.33 10.78 5.38
CA VAL A 47 8.28 10.32 4.47
C VAL A 47 6.95 10.87 4.97
N TRP A 48 6.26 11.55 4.07
CA TRP A 48 4.95 12.13 4.25
C TRP A 48 3.93 11.35 3.43
N LEU A 49 2.78 11.07 4.03
CA LEU A 49 1.65 10.43 3.37
C LEU A 49 0.52 11.45 3.25
N LYS A 50 0.04 11.65 2.03
CA LYS A 50 -1.22 12.35 1.80
C LYS A 50 -2.33 11.38 2.09
N VAL A 51 -3.20 11.75 3.01
CA VAL A 51 -4.25 10.89 3.52
C VAL A 51 -5.61 11.54 3.44
N ARG A 52 -6.63 10.72 3.28
CA ARG A 52 -8.05 11.07 3.38
C ARG A 52 -8.64 10.42 4.63
N PRO A 53 -8.79 11.15 5.74
CA PRO A 53 -9.45 10.63 6.94
C PRO A 53 -10.99 10.63 6.82
N SER A 54 -11.55 11.47 5.96
CA SER A 54 -13.00 11.58 5.70
C SER A 54 -13.25 12.04 4.26
N PRO A 55 -14.45 11.86 3.69
CA PRO A 55 -14.73 12.28 2.31
C PRO A 55 -14.47 13.77 2.02
N ALA A 56 -14.52 14.63 3.04
CA ALA A 56 -14.36 16.08 2.91
C ALA A 56 -12.94 16.59 3.22
N GLU A 57 -12.04 15.73 3.69
CA GLU A 57 -10.72 16.15 4.17
C GLU A 57 -9.59 15.40 3.48
N ILE A 58 -8.58 16.13 3.03
CA ILE A 58 -7.32 15.60 2.52
C ILE A 58 -6.18 16.44 3.09
N GLY A 59 -5.08 15.80 3.45
CA GLY A 59 -3.91 16.48 4.00
C GLY A 59 -2.77 15.51 4.24
N TRP A 60 -1.70 15.97 4.86
CA TRP A 60 -0.44 15.25 5.01
C TRP A 60 -0.14 14.90 6.46
N VAL A 61 0.37 13.69 6.67
CA VAL A 61 0.87 13.18 7.96
C VAL A 61 2.25 12.55 7.78
N LEU A 62 3.05 12.52 8.86
CA LEU A 62 4.29 11.74 8.86
C LEU A 62 3.96 10.25 8.79
N SER A 63 4.62 9.51 7.90
CA SER A 63 4.36 8.09 7.67
C SER A 63 4.51 7.25 8.94
N GLY A 64 5.48 7.59 9.79
CA GLY A 64 5.74 6.90 11.05
C GLY A 64 4.59 6.93 12.06
N GLY A 65 3.58 7.80 11.87
CA GLY A 65 2.35 7.83 12.66
C GLY A 65 1.22 6.95 12.12
N VAL A 66 1.43 6.28 10.98
CA VAL A 66 0.44 5.43 10.30
C VAL A 66 0.90 3.98 10.36
N GLU A 67 -0.03 3.06 10.58
CA GLU A 67 0.16 1.62 10.48
C GLU A 67 -0.88 0.99 9.55
N PHE A 68 -0.58 -0.21 9.05
CA PHE A 68 -1.49 -0.97 8.22
C PHE A 68 -2.33 -1.90 9.09
N ASP A 69 -3.63 -1.88 8.87
CA ASP A 69 -4.55 -2.85 9.45
C ASP A 69 -4.38 -4.14 8.65
N ILE A 70 -3.78 -5.16 9.26
CA ILE A 70 -3.47 -6.43 8.60
C ILE A 70 -4.59 -7.41 8.91
N PRO A 71 -5.35 -7.87 7.89
CA PRO A 71 -6.41 -8.83 8.11
C PRO A 71 -5.88 -10.14 8.72
N ASN A 72 -6.52 -10.58 9.80
CA ASN A 72 -6.11 -11.77 10.56
C ASN A 72 -6.05 -13.04 9.69
N ASP A 73 -6.91 -13.11 8.68
CA ASP A 73 -7.03 -14.24 7.75
C ASP A 73 -5.77 -14.46 6.90
N ILE A 74 -5.03 -13.39 6.60
CA ILE A 74 -3.75 -13.44 5.89
C ILE A 74 -2.52 -13.17 6.75
N ALA A 75 -2.69 -12.67 7.99
CA ALA A 75 -1.59 -12.33 8.89
C ALA A 75 -0.59 -13.49 9.09
N GLN A 76 -1.10 -14.72 9.17
CA GLN A 76 -0.29 -15.94 9.32
C GLN A 76 0.66 -16.22 8.15
N TYR A 77 0.41 -15.65 6.95
CA TYR A 77 1.25 -15.85 5.77
C TYR A 77 2.32 -14.76 5.61
N SER A 78 2.52 -13.92 6.62
CA SER A 78 3.51 -12.84 6.58
C SER A 78 4.94 -13.38 6.45
N GLU A 79 5.19 -14.63 6.86
CA GLU A 79 6.54 -15.20 6.93
C GLU A 79 7.45 -14.24 7.73
N GLU A 80 8.58 -13.84 7.15
CA GLU A 80 9.54 -12.86 7.69
C GLU A 80 9.24 -11.40 7.29
N TYR A 81 8.15 -11.15 6.58
CA TYR A 81 7.79 -9.83 6.05
C TYR A 81 6.78 -9.13 6.94
N THR A 82 6.85 -7.79 6.98
CA THR A 82 5.77 -6.93 7.43
C THR A 82 4.95 -6.50 6.21
N TYR A 83 3.63 -6.52 6.31
CA TYR A 83 2.79 -5.96 5.26
C TYR A 83 2.74 -4.44 5.40
N ALA A 84 3.27 -3.75 4.39
CA ALA A 84 3.30 -2.30 4.30
C ALA A 84 2.23 -1.77 3.33
N ALA A 85 1.43 -2.64 2.72
CA ALA A 85 0.21 -2.25 2.03
C ALA A 85 -0.73 -3.44 2.03
N VAL A 86 -2.03 -3.22 2.22
CA VAL A 86 -3.04 -4.26 2.05
C VAL A 86 -4.23 -3.63 1.33
N LYS A 87 -4.61 -4.22 0.21
CA LYS A 87 -5.80 -3.81 -0.55
C LYS A 87 -6.61 -5.04 -0.91
N ILE A 88 -7.92 -4.95 -0.72
CA ILE A 88 -8.87 -5.93 -1.24
C ILE A 88 -8.92 -5.74 -2.76
N ILE A 89 -8.63 -6.78 -3.53
CA ILE A 89 -8.66 -6.75 -5.00
C ILE A 89 -9.90 -7.43 -5.58
N ASN A 90 -10.46 -8.39 -4.86
CA ASN A 90 -11.69 -9.06 -5.27
C ASN A 90 -12.43 -9.63 -4.05
N ARG A 91 -13.69 -10.03 -4.23
CA ARG A 91 -14.48 -10.78 -3.24
C ARG A 91 -15.08 -12.02 -3.88
N VAL A 92 -15.06 -13.13 -3.16
CA VAL A 92 -15.66 -14.41 -3.59
C VAL A 92 -16.54 -14.96 -2.48
N GLN A 93 -17.56 -15.74 -2.86
CA GLN A 93 -18.43 -16.43 -1.91
C GLN A 93 -18.01 -17.90 -1.79
N ASP A 94 -17.54 -18.31 -0.62
CA ASP A 94 -17.29 -19.69 -0.26
C ASP A 94 -18.53 -20.29 0.44
N PRO A 95 -19.01 -21.49 0.05
CA PRO A 95 -20.16 -22.13 0.69
C PRO A 95 -19.99 -22.46 2.18
N ILE A 96 -18.74 -22.59 2.65
CA ILE A 96 -18.38 -22.96 4.03
C ILE A 96 -17.86 -21.73 4.78
N ALA A 97 -16.91 -21.01 4.18
CA ALA A 97 -16.21 -19.91 4.83
C ALA A 97 -16.91 -18.54 4.69
N GLY A 98 -17.97 -18.45 3.88
CA GLY A 98 -18.72 -17.21 3.68
C GLY A 98 -18.08 -16.28 2.63
N GLU A 99 -18.31 -14.97 2.79
CA GLU A 99 -17.66 -13.98 1.92
C GLU A 99 -16.16 -13.88 2.25
N ILE A 100 -15.32 -14.04 1.23
CA ILE A 100 -13.86 -14.03 1.36
C ILE A 100 -13.27 -12.96 0.45
N ASN A 101 -12.39 -12.13 1.02
CA ASN A 101 -11.64 -11.14 0.26
C ASN A 101 -10.38 -11.77 -0.36
N TRP A 102 -10.04 -11.39 -1.59
CA TRP A 102 -8.71 -11.56 -2.15
C TRP A 102 -7.90 -10.29 -1.92
N TYR A 103 -6.59 -10.43 -1.76
CA TYR A 103 -5.73 -9.31 -1.36
C TYR A 103 -4.53 -9.13 -2.28
N VAL A 104 -4.14 -7.88 -2.50
CA VAL A 104 -2.79 -7.51 -2.93
C VAL A 104 -2.09 -6.88 -1.73
N VAL A 105 -0.90 -7.39 -1.42
CA VAL A 105 -0.09 -6.90 -0.30
C VAL A 105 1.26 -6.39 -0.77
N GLY A 106 1.69 -5.27 -0.20
CA GLY A 106 3.06 -4.79 -0.27
C GLY A 106 3.88 -5.41 0.86
N GLU A 107 4.92 -6.17 0.52
CA GLU A 107 5.77 -6.86 1.48
C GLU A 107 7.04 -6.08 1.75
N ARG A 108 7.34 -5.83 3.02
CA ARG A 108 8.56 -5.14 3.45
C ARG A 108 9.34 -6.05 4.40
N ARG A 109 10.64 -6.23 4.17
CA ARG A 109 11.53 -6.77 5.21
C ARG A 109 12.00 -5.63 6.13
N PRO A 110 12.31 -5.92 7.40
CA PRO A 110 13.07 -5.00 8.23
C PRO A 110 14.34 -4.57 7.49
N GLY A 111 14.51 -3.27 7.26
CA GLY A 111 15.56 -2.75 6.38
C GLY A 111 15.56 -1.23 6.30
N HIS A 112 16.71 -0.68 5.89
CA HIS A 112 17.09 0.72 6.10
C HIS A 112 16.75 1.70 4.98
N ASP A 113 16.31 1.27 3.78
CA ASP A 113 15.98 2.22 2.71
C ASP A 113 14.75 3.05 3.11
N PRO A 114 14.91 4.36 3.42
CA PRO A 114 13.80 5.20 3.86
C PRO A 114 12.95 5.69 2.69
N TYR A 115 13.37 5.45 1.44
CA TYR A 115 12.69 5.90 0.25
C TYR A 115 11.71 4.87 -0.31
N VAL A 116 11.83 3.61 0.13
CA VAL A 116 11.03 2.48 -0.33
C VAL A 116 10.02 2.08 0.75
N ASP A 117 8.76 1.90 0.34
CA ASP A 117 7.66 1.52 1.21
C ASP A 117 7.54 -0.01 1.33
N PHE A 118 7.78 -0.74 0.23
CA PHE A 118 7.75 -2.20 0.17
C PHE A 118 8.71 -2.74 -0.89
N GLN A 119 9.23 -3.95 -0.66
CA GLN A 119 10.24 -4.62 -1.48
C GLN A 119 9.68 -5.75 -2.35
N GLY A 120 8.38 -5.99 -2.25
CA GLY A 120 7.71 -7.03 -3.00
C GLY A 120 6.21 -6.80 -2.99
N ILE A 121 5.55 -7.53 -3.89
CA ILE A 121 4.10 -7.58 -4.01
C ILE A 121 3.71 -9.04 -3.96
N ARG A 122 2.70 -9.38 -3.16
CA ARG A 122 2.10 -10.71 -3.14
C ARG A 122 0.60 -10.61 -3.34
N VAL A 123 0.02 -11.51 -4.12
CA VAL A 123 -1.42 -11.61 -4.32
C VAL A 123 -1.92 -12.90 -3.67
N PHE A 124 -2.85 -12.74 -2.74
CA PHE A 124 -3.53 -13.84 -2.07
C PHE A 124 -4.91 -14.06 -2.70
N THR A 125 -5.16 -15.30 -3.11
CA THR A 125 -6.47 -15.75 -3.59
C THR A 125 -6.94 -16.93 -2.76
N TRP A 126 -8.25 -17.13 -2.74
CA TRP A 126 -8.88 -18.21 -1.96
C TRP A 126 -9.03 -19.48 -2.81
N ASN A 127 -8.53 -20.60 -2.29
CA ASN A 127 -8.76 -21.91 -2.89
C ASN A 127 -10.07 -22.51 -2.35
N MET A 128 -11.12 -22.45 -3.17
CA MET A 128 -12.47 -22.95 -2.85
C MET A 128 -12.56 -24.44 -2.53
N LYS A 129 -11.59 -25.26 -2.98
CA LYS A 129 -11.58 -26.71 -2.70
C LYS A 129 -10.89 -27.04 -1.38
N LYS A 130 -9.89 -26.25 -1.00
CA LYS A 130 -9.08 -26.46 0.21
C LYS A 130 -9.48 -25.54 1.36
N HIS A 131 -10.38 -24.59 1.12
CA HIS A 131 -10.82 -23.56 2.07
C HIS A 131 -9.64 -22.87 2.77
N ARG A 132 -8.67 -22.40 1.97
CA ARG A 132 -7.51 -21.65 2.47
C ARG A 132 -6.96 -20.71 1.41
N TYR A 133 -6.21 -19.70 1.86
CA TYR A 133 -5.47 -18.82 0.96
C TYR A 133 -4.31 -19.55 0.29
N GLU A 134 -4.05 -19.16 -0.97
CA GLU A 134 -2.87 -19.53 -1.74
C GLU A 134 -2.22 -18.27 -2.32
N THR A 135 -0.92 -18.34 -2.59
CA THR A 135 -0.20 -17.26 -3.29
C THR A 135 -0.39 -17.42 -4.79
N ALA A 136 -1.17 -16.53 -5.39
CA ALA A 136 -1.43 -16.50 -6.82
C ALA A 136 -0.30 -15.85 -7.62
N PHE A 137 0.37 -14.88 -7.01
CA PHE A 137 1.44 -14.10 -7.63
C PHE A 137 2.36 -13.52 -6.57
N ARG A 138 3.65 -13.41 -6.90
CA ARG A 138 4.63 -12.76 -6.03
C ARG A 138 5.75 -12.15 -6.85
N VAL A 139 6.07 -10.89 -6.59
CA VAL A 139 7.27 -10.18 -7.06
C VAL A 139 8.11 -9.80 -5.85
N LYS A 140 9.43 -9.92 -5.99
CA LYS A 140 10.42 -9.55 -4.97
C LYS A 140 11.45 -8.61 -5.58
N GLY A 141 12.17 -7.87 -4.74
CA GLY A 141 13.24 -6.97 -5.18
C GLY A 141 12.74 -5.66 -5.79
N LEU A 142 11.48 -5.30 -5.59
CA LEU A 142 10.88 -4.07 -6.08
C LEU A 142 11.36 -2.88 -5.24
N ARG A 143 11.66 -1.72 -5.83
CA ARG A 143 11.74 -0.46 -5.07
C ARG A 143 10.36 0.20 -4.94
N GLY A 144 9.43 -0.52 -4.32
CA GLY A 144 8.00 -0.20 -4.32
C GLY A 144 7.61 0.98 -3.44
N VAL A 145 6.77 1.86 -3.99
CA VAL A 145 6.30 3.08 -3.34
C VAL A 145 4.79 3.31 -3.49
N TYR A 146 4.18 4.02 -2.55
CA TYR A 146 2.75 4.34 -2.62
C TYR A 146 2.38 5.26 -3.81
N PRO A 147 1.11 5.21 -4.28
CA PRO A 147 0.03 4.32 -3.80
C PRO A 147 0.03 2.93 -4.45
N LEU A 148 -0.47 1.92 -3.73
CA LEU A 148 -0.94 0.66 -4.33
C LEU A 148 -2.39 0.86 -4.79
N VAL A 149 -2.61 0.87 -6.10
CA VAL A 149 -3.91 1.19 -6.71
C VAL A 149 -4.61 -0.09 -7.14
N ILE A 150 -5.92 -0.20 -6.86
CA ILE A 150 -6.79 -1.26 -7.35
C ILE A 150 -7.73 -0.68 -8.40
N GLY A 151 -8.07 -1.47 -9.41
CA GLY A 151 -9.04 -1.10 -10.42
C GLY A 151 -9.71 -2.33 -11.04
N GLN A 152 -10.33 -2.12 -12.19
CA GLN A 152 -10.94 -3.17 -13.01
C GLN A 152 -10.63 -2.92 -14.49
N ASP A 153 -10.57 -4.01 -15.26
CA ASP A 153 -10.49 -4.03 -16.71
C ASP A 153 -11.60 -4.96 -17.22
N GLY A 154 -12.74 -4.36 -17.57
CA GLY A 154 -14.00 -5.08 -17.69
C GLY A 154 -14.36 -5.77 -16.38
N VAL A 155 -14.48 -7.10 -16.40
CA VAL A 155 -14.76 -7.91 -15.20
C VAL A 155 -13.51 -8.32 -14.43
N ASN A 156 -12.32 -8.06 -14.98
CA ASN A 156 -11.06 -8.55 -14.42
C ASN A 156 -10.49 -7.55 -13.42
N PRO A 157 -10.18 -7.94 -12.17
CA PRO A 157 -9.50 -7.07 -11.23
C PRO A 157 -8.12 -6.65 -11.74
N THR A 158 -7.72 -5.41 -11.47
CA THR A 158 -6.39 -4.90 -11.76
C THR A 158 -5.74 -4.30 -10.52
N PHE A 159 -4.41 -4.28 -10.54
CA PHE A 159 -3.65 -3.46 -9.61
C PHE A 159 -2.47 -2.80 -10.29
N ARG A 160 -2.12 -1.61 -9.81
CA ARG A 160 -0.95 -0.85 -10.24
C ARG A 160 -0.03 -0.62 -9.06
N VAL A 161 1.25 -0.90 -9.27
CA VAL A 161 2.33 -0.63 -8.33
C VAL A 161 3.25 0.41 -8.95
N TYR A 162 3.96 1.16 -8.13
CA TYR A 162 4.94 2.12 -8.59
C TYR A 162 6.31 1.72 -8.06
N GLU A 163 7.28 1.67 -8.96
CA GLU A 163 8.69 1.47 -8.64
C GLU A 163 9.41 2.81 -8.64
N LEU A 164 10.18 3.08 -7.58
CA LEU A 164 10.97 4.29 -7.46
C LEU A 164 12.20 4.20 -8.35
N GLU A 165 12.41 5.23 -9.16
CA GLU A 165 13.59 5.35 -10.03
C GLU A 165 14.86 5.66 -9.24
N GLU A 166 16.01 5.51 -9.90
CA GLU A 166 17.33 5.80 -9.30
C GLU A 166 17.46 7.26 -8.84
N ASP A 167 16.73 8.19 -9.47
CA ASP A 167 16.71 9.61 -9.11
C ASP A 167 16.04 9.90 -7.73
N GLY A 168 15.37 8.91 -7.14
CA GLY A 168 14.71 8.99 -5.84
C GLY A 168 13.40 9.79 -5.82
N ASN A 169 12.95 10.32 -6.95
CA ASN A 169 11.78 11.20 -7.08
C ASN A 169 10.77 10.70 -8.10
N SER A 170 11.22 10.24 -9.26
CA SER A 170 10.39 9.69 -10.32
C SER A 170 9.96 8.26 -9.98
N LYS A 171 8.82 7.84 -10.53
CA LYS A 171 8.32 6.48 -10.35
C LYS A 171 7.70 5.92 -11.62
N THR A 172 8.02 4.68 -11.95
CA THR A 172 7.43 3.96 -13.08
C THR A 172 6.22 3.14 -12.63
N PRO A 173 5.07 3.25 -13.31
CA PRO A 173 3.93 2.40 -13.04
C PRO A 173 4.11 1.01 -13.67
N HIS A 174 3.77 -0.04 -12.90
CA HIS A 174 3.60 -1.40 -13.42
C HIS A 174 2.16 -1.85 -13.20
N ASP A 175 1.47 -2.09 -14.31
CA ASP A 175 0.07 -2.49 -14.33
C ASP A 175 -0.08 -4.01 -14.44
N PHE A 176 -1.00 -4.56 -13.66
CA PHE A 176 -1.33 -5.98 -13.66
C PHE A 176 -2.84 -6.20 -13.77
N VAL A 177 -3.23 -7.29 -14.42
CA VAL A 177 -4.61 -7.75 -14.57
C VAL A 177 -4.73 -9.21 -14.14
N MET A 178 -5.84 -9.54 -13.49
CA MET A 178 -6.14 -10.89 -13.00
C MET A 178 -7.18 -11.58 -13.89
N PHE A 179 -6.83 -12.74 -14.45
CA PHE A 179 -7.76 -13.66 -15.12
C PHE A 179 -8.03 -14.85 -14.20
N GLY A 180 -9.08 -14.76 -13.39
CA GLY A 180 -9.26 -15.65 -12.25
C GLY A 180 -8.10 -15.50 -11.27
N VAL A 181 -7.40 -16.59 -10.94
CA VAL A 181 -6.22 -16.57 -10.07
C VAL A 181 -4.91 -16.25 -10.82
N ILE A 182 -4.93 -16.10 -12.14
CA ILE A 182 -3.72 -15.87 -12.93
C ILE A 182 -3.47 -14.36 -13.03
N VAL A 183 -2.31 -13.89 -12.57
CA VAL A 183 -1.89 -12.49 -12.69
C VAL A 183 -0.99 -12.31 -13.90
N ARG A 184 -1.24 -11.27 -14.71
CA ARG A 184 -0.45 -10.92 -15.89
C ARG A 184 -0.09 -9.43 -15.88
N PRO A 185 1.13 -9.03 -16.27
CA PRO A 185 1.41 -7.64 -16.59
C PRO A 185 0.51 -7.16 -17.75
N LYS A 186 -0.07 -5.98 -17.64
CA LYS A 186 -0.68 -5.30 -18.77
C LYS A 186 0.46 -4.79 -19.66
N LYS A 187 0.48 -5.18 -20.93
CA LYS A 187 1.38 -4.52 -21.89
C LYS A 187 1.06 -3.03 -21.87
N ALA A 188 2.07 -2.18 -21.79
CA ALA A 188 1.88 -0.76 -22.01
C ALA A 188 1.19 -0.60 -23.37
N LEU A 189 0.03 0.06 -23.39
CA LEU A 189 -0.50 0.55 -24.65
C LEU A 189 0.54 1.53 -25.19
N PRO A 190 0.98 1.43 -26.45
CA PRO A 190 1.81 2.47 -27.02
C PRO A 190 1.05 3.79 -26.88
N SER A 191 1.72 4.75 -26.26
CA SER A 191 1.27 6.14 -26.10
C SER A 191 0.98 6.79 -27.44
#